data_AF-A0A218KM55-F1
#
_entry.id   AF-A0A218KM55-F1
#
_cell.length_a   1.000
_cell.length_b   1.000
_cell.length_c   1.000
_cell.angle_alpha   90.00
_cell.angle_beta   90.00
_cell.angle_gamma   90.00
#
_symmetry.space_group_name_H-M   'P 1'
#
loop_
_entity.id
_entity.type
_entity.pdbx_description
1 polymer ?
#
loop_
_entity_poly.entity_id
_entity_poly.type
_entity_poly.pdbx_seq_one_letter_code
_entity_poly.pdbx_strand_id
1 'polypeptide(L)'
;MLIKNLIKQATKVGSSENTTRYIEYLYQFEKFKNTLNLTLSLIKQNRLSFEIYPEGLVDMEEGVCKTIRSSGVNRYVIVLRRSNPYIIVHELSHMVENELELNLDQEFLHKVYQDVEQNLKQSNILVQKIIGQVIFKEIQAYQSAKSRASELFARYFELFAWAQEVYPKDKEYLIRTQDLNKVFFSTNEWKKSCLDLQIVSKLDKEIKEYSNRIATKDVTKVQSNWSNKFSSGGKKIGSIFGDDN
;
A
#
# COMPACT_ATOMS: atom_id res chain seq x y z
N MET A 1 -6.41 17.59 -9.13
CA MET A 1 -7.82 17.98 -8.87
C MET A 1 -8.74 16.76 -8.87
N LEU A 2 -8.65 15.86 -9.86
CA LEU A 2 -9.47 14.65 -9.93
C LEU A 2 -9.38 13.78 -8.66
N ILE A 3 -8.16 13.38 -8.25
CA ILE A 3 -7.94 12.55 -7.05
C ILE A 3 -8.60 13.18 -5.82
N LYS A 4 -8.24 14.43 -5.49
CA LYS A 4 -8.83 15.16 -4.36
C LYS A 4 -10.36 15.17 -4.36
N ASN A 5 -10.99 15.42 -5.51
CA ASN A 5 -12.44 15.47 -5.59
C ASN A 5 -13.07 14.09 -5.33
N LEU A 6 -12.52 13.03 -5.95
CA LEU A 6 -13.01 11.66 -5.78
C LEU A 6 -12.83 11.18 -4.34
N ILE A 7 -11.64 11.35 -3.75
CA ILE A 7 -11.41 10.94 -2.35
C ILE A 7 -12.35 11.71 -1.41
N LYS A 8 -12.49 13.03 -1.57
CA LYS A 8 -13.41 13.82 -0.75
C LYS A 8 -14.87 13.36 -0.87
N GLN A 9 -15.32 13.01 -2.07
CA GLN A 9 -16.67 12.48 -2.30
C GLN A 9 -16.87 11.08 -1.67
N ALA A 10 -15.82 10.25 -1.70
CA ALA A 10 -15.84 8.88 -1.18
C ALA A 10 -15.76 8.81 0.34
N THR A 11 -15.19 9.81 1.01
CA THR A 11 -15.10 9.85 2.47
C THR A 11 -16.47 10.12 3.10
N LYS A 12 -16.97 9.17 3.88
CA LYS A 12 -18.27 9.24 4.58
C LYS A 12 -18.13 9.67 6.03
N VAL A 13 -17.00 9.32 6.67
CA VAL A 13 -16.71 9.64 8.06
C VAL A 13 -15.33 10.27 8.16
N GLY A 14 -15.22 11.31 8.98
CA GLY A 14 -13.95 11.99 9.28
C GLY A 14 -13.44 12.92 8.20
N SER A 15 -12.18 13.34 8.34
CA SER A 15 -11.51 14.24 7.39
C SER A 15 -10.71 13.46 6.36
N SER A 16 -10.91 13.79 5.09
CA SER A 16 -10.21 13.18 3.95
C SER A 16 -8.86 13.82 3.65
N GLU A 17 -8.42 14.83 4.40
CA GLU A 17 -7.28 15.67 4.04
C GLU A 17 -5.96 14.88 3.96
N ASN A 18 -5.62 14.15 5.03
CA ASN A 18 -4.39 13.36 5.07
C ASN A 18 -4.44 12.21 4.04
N THR A 19 -5.55 11.47 3.97
CA THR A 19 -5.73 10.39 3.00
C THR A 19 -5.60 10.89 1.56
N THR A 20 -6.21 12.04 1.24
CA THR A 20 -6.06 12.68 -0.08
C THR A 20 -4.60 13.00 -0.38
N ARG A 21 -3.92 13.63 0.58
CA ARG A 21 -2.51 14.00 0.46
C ARG A 21 -1.60 12.79 0.23
N TYR A 22 -1.82 11.68 0.94
CA TYR A 22 -1.07 10.45 0.74
C TYR A 22 -1.42 9.75 -0.57
N ILE A 23 -2.68 9.71 -0.98
CA ILE A 23 -3.06 9.10 -2.25
C ILE A 23 -2.49 9.88 -3.43
N GLU A 24 -2.59 11.21 -3.44
CA GLU A 24 -1.98 12.06 -4.48
C GLU A 24 -0.47 11.86 -4.55
N TYR A 25 0.16 11.60 -3.42
CA TYR A 25 1.57 11.28 -3.35
C TYR A 25 1.93 9.93 -3.91
N LEU A 26 1.29 8.87 -3.39
CA LEU A 26 1.52 7.49 -3.79
C LEU A 26 1.28 7.32 -5.30
N TYR A 27 0.37 8.11 -5.87
CA TYR A 27 0.08 8.12 -7.31
C TYR A 27 1.27 8.53 -8.19
N GLN A 28 2.30 9.18 -7.64
CA GLN A 28 3.52 9.52 -8.38
C GLN A 28 4.44 8.30 -8.59
N PHE A 29 4.24 7.22 -7.83
CA PHE A 29 5.04 6.00 -7.90
C PHE A 29 4.35 4.96 -8.77
N GLU A 30 5.07 4.46 -9.76
CA GLU A 30 4.57 3.43 -10.68
C GLU A 30 4.06 2.18 -9.95
N LYS A 31 4.73 1.81 -8.85
CA LYS A 31 4.41 0.64 -8.03
C LYS A 31 2.95 0.59 -7.57
N PHE A 32 2.36 1.74 -7.24
CA PHE A 32 1.00 1.85 -6.70
C PHE A 32 -0.02 2.34 -7.73
N LYS A 33 0.43 2.75 -8.93
CA LYS A 33 -0.40 3.45 -9.90
C LYS A 33 -1.65 2.67 -10.32
N ASN A 34 -1.51 1.38 -10.61
CA ASN A 34 -2.65 0.55 -11.02
C ASN A 34 -3.62 0.28 -9.87
N THR A 35 -3.14 -0.04 -8.67
CA THR A 35 -3.97 -0.14 -7.45
C THR A 35 -4.80 1.13 -7.27
N LEU A 36 -4.16 2.30 -7.33
CA LEU A 36 -4.85 3.57 -7.16
C LEU A 36 -5.80 3.90 -8.31
N ASN A 37 -5.48 3.53 -9.56
CA ASN A 37 -6.40 3.67 -10.69
C ASN A 37 -7.67 2.85 -10.48
N LEU A 38 -7.55 1.62 -9.98
CA LEU A 38 -8.71 0.80 -9.66
C LEU A 38 -9.52 1.44 -8.52
N THR A 39 -8.86 1.91 -7.47
CA THR A 39 -9.50 2.66 -6.37
C THR A 39 -10.33 3.83 -6.90
N LEU A 40 -9.74 4.69 -7.74
CA LEU A 40 -10.45 5.87 -8.29
C LEU A 40 -11.61 5.47 -9.21
N SER A 41 -11.44 4.39 -9.98
CA SER A 41 -12.51 3.85 -10.84
C SER A 41 -13.70 3.36 -10.00
N LEU A 42 -13.43 2.62 -8.92
CA LEU A 42 -14.47 2.13 -8.02
C LEU A 42 -15.16 3.26 -7.25
N ILE A 43 -14.44 4.31 -6.86
CA ILE A 43 -15.04 5.51 -6.26
C ILE A 43 -16.02 6.15 -7.24
N LYS A 44 -15.60 6.33 -8.49
CA LYS A 44 -16.45 6.94 -9.53
C LYS A 44 -17.70 6.11 -9.82
N GLN A 45 -17.60 4.79 -9.70
CA GLN A 45 -18.72 3.86 -9.79
C GLN A 45 -19.60 3.83 -8.51
N ASN A 46 -19.30 4.64 -7.49
CA ASN A 46 -19.94 4.62 -6.17
C ASN A 46 -19.85 3.25 -5.46
N ARG A 47 -18.74 2.54 -5.68
CA ARG A 47 -18.48 1.20 -5.11
C ARG A 47 -17.41 1.19 -4.04
N LEU A 48 -16.70 2.30 -3.81
CA LEU A 48 -15.70 2.42 -2.76
C LEU A 48 -15.92 3.69 -1.94
N SER A 49 -15.87 3.57 -0.62
CA SER A 49 -15.93 4.68 0.33
C SER A 49 -14.87 4.56 1.42
N PHE A 50 -14.58 5.69 2.09
CA PHE A 50 -13.65 5.74 3.22
C PHE A 50 -14.36 6.13 4.51
N GLU A 51 -13.99 5.49 5.62
CA GLU A 51 -14.32 5.89 6.98
C GLU A 51 -13.02 6.18 7.73
N ILE A 52 -12.78 7.45 8.09
CA ILE A 52 -11.53 7.89 8.69
C ILE A 52 -11.79 8.30 10.13
N TYR A 53 -11.15 7.61 11.08
CA TYR A 53 -11.30 7.86 12.51
C TYR A 53 -10.03 8.48 13.08
N PRO A 54 -10.14 9.34 14.11
CA PRO A 54 -8.99 9.89 14.80
C PRO A 54 -8.23 8.81 15.57
N GLU A 55 -6.92 8.99 15.67
CA GLU A 55 -5.97 8.09 16.35
C GLU A 55 -6.26 8.06 17.86
N GLY A 56 -6.17 6.88 18.49
CA GLY A 56 -6.15 6.75 19.96
C GLY A 56 -7.47 6.43 20.68
N LEU A 57 -8.54 6.04 19.99
CA LEU A 57 -9.81 5.71 20.66
C LEU A 57 -9.93 4.26 21.16
N VAL A 58 -9.16 3.29 20.63
CA VAL A 58 -9.13 1.87 21.09
C VAL A 58 -7.86 1.18 20.59
N ASP A 59 -7.28 0.23 21.35
CA ASP A 59 -6.33 -0.79 20.87
C ASP A 59 -7.01 -1.70 19.85
N MET A 60 -7.06 -1.25 18.60
CA MET A 60 -7.69 -1.95 17.48
C MET A 60 -6.84 -1.76 16.22
N GLU A 61 -7.01 -2.66 15.26
CA GLU A 61 -6.32 -2.67 13.96
C GLU A 61 -6.24 -1.28 13.31
N GLU A 62 -5.06 -0.92 12.79
CA GLU A 62 -4.78 0.44 12.27
C GLU A 62 -5.63 0.80 11.03
N GLY A 63 -6.12 -0.21 10.32
CA GLY A 63 -7.02 -0.12 9.16
C GLY A 63 -7.83 -1.41 8.96
N VAL A 64 -8.87 -1.36 8.12
CA VAL A 64 -9.56 -2.57 7.61
C VAL A 64 -10.28 -2.29 6.29
N CYS A 65 -10.17 -3.22 5.34
CA CYS A 65 -10.98 -3.26 4.13
C CYS A 65 -12.21 -4.16 4.31
N LYS A 66 -13.40 -3.57 4.39
CA LYS A 66 -14.67 -4.30 4.43
C LYS A 66 -15.24 -4.51 3.02
N THR A 67 -15.54 -5.75 2.68
CA THR A 67 -16.21 -6.10 1.41
C THR A 67 -17.68 -6.43 1.67
N ILE A 68 -18.58 -5.58 1.15
CA ILE A 68 -20.02 -5.78 1.18
C ILE A 68 -20.41 -6.50 -0.11
N ARG A 69 -20.64 -7.81 -0.01
CA ARG A 69 -21.10 -8.64 -1.13
C ARG A 69 -22.58 -8.41 -1.36
N SER A 70 -22.95 -8.07 -2.59
CA SER A 70 -24.34 -7.97 -3.03
C SER A 70 -24.53 -8.78 -4.32
N SER A 71 -25.75 -9.20 -4.61
CA SER A 71 -26.07 -9.96 -5.82
C SER A 71 -25.84 -9.10 -7.07
N GLY A 72 -24.61 -9.13 -7.59
CA GLY A 72 -24.21 -8.52 -8.84
C GLY A 72 -22.89 -7.76 -8.77
N VAL A 73 -22.65 -6.98 -7.71
CA VAL A 73 -21.48 -6.09 -7.64
C VAL A 73 -20.99 -5.90 -6.20
N ASN A 74 -19.68 -6.09 -5.96
CA ASN A 74 -19.07 -5.84 -4.66
C ASN A 74 -18.96 -4.32 -4.38
N ARG A 75 -19.19 -3.94 -3.12
CA ARG A 75 -18.89 -2.61 -2.59
C ARG A 75 -17.86 -2.70 -1.48
N TYR A 76 -17.05 -1.67 -1.34
CA TYR A 76 -15.90 -1.63 -0.44
C TYR A 76 -15.96 -0.43 0.50
N VAL A 77 -15.62 -0.67 1.77
CA VAL A 77 -15.43 0.38 2.76
C VAL A 77 -14.03 0.24 3.33
N ILE A 78 -13.18 1.23 3.05
CA ILE A 78 -11.83 1.31 3.61
C ILE A 78 -11.91 2.12 4.90
N VAL A 79 -11.70 1.45 6.02
CA VAL A 79 -11.67 2.07 7.35
C VAL A 79 -10.22 2.36 7.71
N LEU A 80 -9.91 3.60 8.07
CA LEU A 80 -8.58 4.03 8.48
C LEU A 80 -8.67 4.64 9.88
N ARG A 81 -7.95 4.06 10.84
CA ARG A 81 -7.82 4.62 12.20
C ARG A 81 -6.50 5.36 12.39
N ARG A 82 -5.54 5.05 11.52
CA ARG A 82 -4.29 5.79 11.37
C ARG A 82 -4.04 6.08 9.89
N SER A 83 -3.79 7.33 9.58
CA SER A 83 -3.60 7.78 8.20
C SER A 83 -2.11 7.76 7.85
N ASN A 84 -1.54 6.58 7.66
CA ASN A 84 -0.19 6.41 7.09
C ASN A 84 -0.27 5.82 5.68
N PRO A 85 0.67 6.16 4.78
CA PRO A 85 0.62 5.72 3.40
C PRO A 85 0.70 4.19 3.27
N TYR A 86 1.47 3.53 4.14
CA TYR A 86 1.62 2.07 4.13
C TYR A 86 0.33 1.34 4.54
N ILE A 87 -0.41 1.84 5.55
CA ILE A 87 -1.73 1.34 5.93
C ILE A 87 -2.72 1.52 4.78
N ILE A 88 -2.75 2.71 4.16
CA ILE A 88 -3.63 2.97 3.01
C ILE A 88 -3.35 1.98 1.89
N VAL A 89 -2.08 1.74 1.56
CA VAL A 89 -1.70 0.77 0.52
C VAL A 89 -2.09 -0.65 0.90
N HIS A 90 -1.89 -1.04 2.16
CA HIS A 90 -2.30 -2.35 2.68
C HIS A 90 -3.80 -2.58 2.47
N GLU A 91 -4.65 -1.68 2.95
CA GLU A 91 -6.10 -1.84 2.83
C GLU A 91 -6.60 -1.79 1.38
N LEU A 92 -5.99 -0.94 0.55
CA LEU A 92 -6.32 -0.90 -0.88
C LEU A 92 -5.89 -2.18 -1.60
N SER A 93 -4.86 -2.88 -1.12
CA SER A 93 -4.45 -4.16 -1.69
C SER A 93 -5.50 -5.25 -1.43
N HIS A 94 -6.04 -5.32 -0.20
CA HIS A 94 -7.18 -6.20 0.10
C HIS A 94 -8.40 -5.91 -0.77
N MET A 95 -8.66 -4.64 -1.09
CA MET A 95 -9.72 -4.29 -2.04
C MET A 95 -9.41 -4.83 -3.45
N VAL A 96 -8.18 -4.67 -3.94
CA VAL A 96 -7.78 -5.18 -5.27
C VAL A 96 -7.94 -6.69 -5.35
N GLU A 97 -7.47 -7.42 -4.34
CA GLU A 97 -7.64 -8.88 -4.26
C GLU A 97 -9.11 -9.27 -4.43
N ASN A 98 -9.98 -8.64 -3.65
CA ASN A 98 -11.41 -8.95 -3.66
C ASN A 98 -12.13 -8.50 -4.94
N GLU A 99 -11.72 -7.39 -5.58
CA GLU A 99 -12.34 -6.91 -6.83
C GLU A 99 -11.97 -7.76 -8.03
N LEU A 100 -10.77 -8.35 -8.01
CA LEU A 100 -10.29 -9.22 -9.08
C LEU A 100 -10.54 -10.70 -8.81
N GLU A 101 -11.06 -11.04 -7.63
CA GLU A 101 -11.27 -12.43 -7.19
C GLU A 101 -9.98 -13.26 -7.33
N LEU A 102 -8.85 -12.67 -6.92
CA LEU A 102 -7.54 -13.30 -7.11
C LEU A 102 -7.46 -14.63 -6.35
N ASN A 103 -6.94 -15.64 -7.02
CA ASN A 103 -6.50 -16.87 -6.37
C ASN A 103 -5.03 -16.74 -5.97
N LEU A 104 -4.79 -16.21 -4.77
CA LEU A 104 -3.45 -15.95 -4.26
C LEU A 104 -2.70 -17.21 -3.82
N ASP A 105 -3.41 -18.31 -3.53
CA ASP A 105 -2.86 -19.59 -3.07
C ASP A 105 -2.11 -20.38 -4.19
N GLN A 106 -1.98 -19.78 -5.38
CA GLN A 106 -1.34 -20.38 -6.55
C GLN A 106 -0.04 -19.64 -6.93
N GLU A 107 -0.06 -18.93 -8.05
CA GLU A 107 1.15 -18.40 -8.68
C GLU A 107 1.79 -17.30 -7.83
N PHE A 108 1.01 -16.39 -7.25
CA PHE A 108 1.52 -15.33 -6.38
C PHE A 108 2.34 -15.90 -5.22
N LEU A 109 1.75 -16.81 -4.45
CA LEU A 109 2.40 -17.42 -3.28
C LEU A 109 3.70 -18.14 -3.68
N HIS A 110 3.67 -18.90 -4.79
CA HIS A 110 4.84 -19.59 -5.31
C HIS A 110 5.97 -18.61 -5.67
N LYS A 111 5.64 -17.50 -6.36
CA LYS A 111 6.62 -16.48 -6.77
C LYS A 111 7.25 -15.78 -5.58
N VAL A 112 6.47 -15.47 -4.54
CA VAL A 112 6.99 -14.86 -3.31
C VAL A 112 7.95 -15.82 -2.60
N TYR A 113 7.60 -17.09 -2.42
CA TYR A 113 8.51 -18.05 -1.78
C TYR A 113 9.76 -18.31 -2.61
N GLN A 114 9.64 -18.40 -3.94
CA GLN A 114 10.78 -18.52 -4.84
C GLN A 114 11.76 -17.35 -4.64
N ASP A 115 11.24 -16.13 -4.65
CA ASP A 115 12.02 -14.90 -4.45
C ASP A 115 12.71 -14.87 -3.09
N VAL A 116 11.99 -15.26 -2.03
CA VAL A 116 12.56 -15.26 -0.67
C VAL A 116 13.65 -16.33 -0.53
N GLU A 117 13.45 -17.53 -1.07
CA GLU A 117 14.45 -18.59 -1.00
C GLU A 117 15.73 -18.25 -1.77
N GLN A 118 15.58 -17.67 -2.97
CA GLN A 118 16.69 -17.40 -3.87
C GLN A 118 17.43 -16.10 -3.54
N ASN A 119 16.69 -15.03 -3.22
CA ASN A 119 17.23 -13.67 -3.22
C ASN A 119 17.38 -13.09 -1.80
N LEU A 120 16.60 -13.53 -0.80
CA LEU A 120 16.61 -12.90 0.52
C LEU A 120 17.96 -13.07 1.22
N LYS A 121 18.56 -14.27 1.17
CA LYS A 121 19.87 -14.53 1.80
C LYS A 121 21.01 -13.69 1.22
N GLN A 122 20.84 -13.19 -0.01
CA GLN A 122 21.81 -12.34 -0.70
C GLN A 122 21.57 -10.84 -0.44
N SER A 123 20.43 -10.49 0.15
CA SER A 123 20.09 -9.11 0.49
C SER A 123 20.83 -8.64 1.76
N ASN A 124 20.79 -7.34 2.05
CA ASN A 124 21.39 -6.83 3.28
C ASN A 124 20.64 -7.32 4.53
N ILE A 125 21.36 -7.45 5.66
CA ILE A 125 20.84 -8.02 6.93
C ILE A 125 19.54 -7.33 7.39
N LEU A 126 19.44 -6.03 7.14
CA LEU A 126 18.29 -5.24 7.58
C LEU A 126 17.02 -5.61 6.77
N VAL A 127 17.16 -5.75 5.45
CA VAL A 127 16.09 -6.28 4.56
C VAL A 127 15.71 -7.70 4.96
N GLN A 128 16.69 -8.56 5.25
CA GLN A 128 16.44 -9.91 5.74
C GLN A 128 15.60 -9.91 7.02
N LYS A 129 15.92 -9.05 7.99
CA LYS A 129 15.22 -8.95 9.26
C LYS A 129 13.77 -8.48 9.08
N ILE A 130 13.55 -7.43 8.29
CA ILE A 130 12.20 -6.87 8.10
C ILE A 130 11.32 -7.82 7.31
N ILE A 131 11.81 -8.34 6.19
CA ILE A 131 11.06 -9.33 5.41
C ILE A 131 10.81 -10.56 6.29
N GLY A 132 11.80 -11.01 7.07
CA GLY A 132 11.62 -12.12 7.99
C GLY A 132 10.53 -11.88 9.04
N GLN A 133 10.51 -10.69 9.64
CA GLN A 133 9.50 -10.29 10.61
C GLN A 133 8.10 -10.20 9.97
N VAL A 134 7.97 -9.44 8.88
CA VAL A 134 6.69 -9.10 8.26
C VAL A 134 6.11 -10.29 7.52
N ILE A 135 6.92 -11.01 6.73
CA ILE A 135 6.44 -12.12 5.90
C ILE A 135 6.38 -13.45 6.66
N PHE A 136 7.33 -13.74 7.54
CA PHE A 136 7.33 -15.04 8.22
C PHE A 136 6.70 -15.01 9.61
N LYS A 137 6.91 -13.97 10.40
CA LYS A 137 6.43 -13.98 11.79
C LYS A 137 5.00 -13.48 11.91
N GLU A 138 4.68 -12.35 11.30
CA GLU A 138 3.36 -11.73 11.44
C GLU A 138 2.28 -12.49 10.68
N ILE A 139 2.59 -13.00 9.48
CA ILE A 139 1.64 -13.78 8.68
C ILE A 139 1.31 -15.12 9.34
N GLN A 140 2.22 -15.72 10.11
CA GLN A 140 1.94 -16.99 10.81
C GLN A 140 0.82 -16.88 11.85
N ALA A 141 0.49 -15.68 12.32
CA ALA A 141 -0.63 -15.48 13.26
C ALA A 141 -2.01 -15.77 12.62
N TYR A 142 -2.10 -15.79 11.29
CA TYR A 142 -3.37 -16.00 10.58
C TYR A 142 -3.70 -17.48 10.44
N GLN A 143 -4.93 -17.84 10.80
CA GLN A 143 -5.37 -19.24 10.98
C GLN A 143 -5.36 -20.04 9.66
N SER A 144 -5.96 -19.50 8.60
CA SER A 144 -6.13 -20.22 7.34
C SER A 144 -5.04 -19.92 6.32
N ALA A 145 -4.76 -20.86 5.40
CA ALA A 145 -3.82 -20.62 4.29
C ALA A 145 -4.26 -19.44 3.42
N LYS A 146 -5.57 -19.36 3.11
CA LYS A 146 -6.14 -18.27 2.33
C LYS A 146 -5.96 -16.90 2.99
N SER A 147 -6.24 -16.80 4.30
CA SER A 147 -6.01 -15.55 5.04
C SER A 147 -4.52 -15.18 5.07
N ARG A 148 -3.62 -16.17 5.15
CA ARG A 148 -2.17 -15.94 5.08
C ARG A 148 -1.75 -15.40 3.71
N ALA A 149 -2.28 -15.94 2.62
CA ALA A 149 -1.96 -15.48 1.28
C ALA A 149 -2.50 -14.07 0.98
N SER A 150 -3.74 -13.80 1.41
CA SER A 150 -4.35 -12.46 1.35
C SER A 150 -3.50 -11.41 2.08
N GLU A 151 -3.03 -11.74 3.28
CA GLU A 151 -2.20 -10.81 4.04
C GLU A 151 -0.79 -10.69 3.49
N LEU A 152 -0.20 -11.78 2.99
CA LEU A 152 1.06 -11.72 2.26
C LEU A 152 0.98 -10.77 1.06
N PHE A 153 -0.14 -10.80 0.35
CA PHE A 153 -0.39 -9.90 -0.78
C PHE A 153 -0.43 -8.44 -0.34
N ALA A 154 -1.16 -8.11 0.73
CA ALA A 154 -1.18 -6.75 1.27
C ALA A 154 0.19 -6.30 1.82
N ARG A 155 0.87 -7.16 2.59
CA ARG A 155 2.22 -6.91 3.13
C ARG A 155 3.27 -6.70 2.04
N TYR A 156 3.17 -7.40 0.91
CA TYR A 156 4.06 -7.19 -0.22
C TYR A 156 4.02 -5.74 -0.71
N PHE A 157 2.84 -5.13 -0.89
CA PHE A 157 2.73 -3.73 -1.28
C PHE A 157 3.10 -2.76 -0.16
N GLU A 158 2.76 -3.11 1.08
CA GLU A 158 3.08 -2.32 2.27
C GLU A 158 4.59 -2.14 2.46
N LEU A 159 5.39 -3.20 2.24
CA LEU A 159 6.86 -3.12 2.29
C LEU A 159 7.40 -2.05 1.34
N PHE A 160 6.85 -1.94 0.12
CA PHE A 160 7.23 -0.87 -0.80
C PHE A 160 6.78 0.50 -0.33
N ALA A 161 5.66 0.60 0.39
CA ALA A 161 5.18 1.86 0.94
C ALA A 161 6.00 2.32 2.17
N TRP A 162 6.64 1.40 2.88
CA TRP A 162 7.62 1.68 3.93
C TRP A 162 8.99 2.09 3.41
N ALA A 163 9.31 1.82 2.15
CA ALA A 163 10.61 2.15 1.60
C ALA A 163 10.96 3.63 1.82
N GLN A 164 12.21 3.92 2.17
CA GLN A 164 12.67 5.25 2.56
C GLN A 164 12.38 6.30 1.49
N GLU A 165 12.46 5.92 0.21
CA GLU A 165 12.17 6.84 -0.88
C GLU A 165 10.67 7.14 -1.04
N VAL A 166 9.80 6.27 -0.50
CA VAL A 166 8.35 6.47 -0.43
C VAL A 166 7.97 7.15 0.88
N TYR A 167 8.33 6.64 2.05
CA TYR A 167 7.93 7.23 3.33
C TYR A 167 9.11 7.52 4.28
N PRO A 168 9.86 8.61 4.05
CA PRO A 168 11.10 8.91 4.79
C PRO A 168 10.90 9.33 6.25
N LYS A 169 9.65 9.53 6.69
CA LYS A 169 9.33 9.90 8.08
C LYS A 169 9.56 8.73 9.04
N ASP A 170 9.30 7.51 8.56
CA ASP A 170 9.49 6.32 9.34
C ASP A 170 10.87 5.74 9.06
N LYS A 171 11.83 6.12 9.91
CA LYS A 171 13.24 5.75 9.75
C LYS A 171 13.56 4.40 10.38
N GLU A 172 12.60 3.76 11.04
CA GLU A 172 12.84 2.51 11.76
C GLU A 172 13.43 1.43 10.85
N TYR A 173 13.05 1.46 9.58
CA TYR A 173 13.30 0.36 8.68
C TYR A 173 14.31 0.62 7.57
N LEU A 174 14.74 1.86 7.27
CA LEU A 174 15.80 2.20 6.27
C LEU A 174 15.86 1.33 4.97
N ILE A 175 14.76 0.70 4.55
CA ILE A 175 14.72 -0.20 3.41
C ILE A 175 14.54 0.62 2.15
N ARG A 176 15.22 0.20 1.07
CA ARG A 176 15.14 0.87 -0.22
C ARG A 176 14.28 0.08 -1.18
N THR A 177 13.51 0.80 -2.00
CA THR A 177 12.71 0.17 -3.08
C THR A 177 13.58 -0.69 -4.01
N GLN A 178 14.82 -0.31 -4.26
CA GLN A 178 15.76 -1.09 -5.06
C GLN A 178 16.09 -2.44 -4.44
N ASP A 179 16.25 -2.52 -3.13
CA ASP A 179 16.54 -3.79 -2.44
C ASP A 179 15.33 -4.71 -2.47
N LEU A 180 14.13 -4.15 -2.25
CA LEU A 180 12.88 -4.91 -2.39
C LEU A 180 12.67 -5.39 -3.83
N ASN A 181 13.05 -4.60 -4.84
CA ASN A 181 12.97 -5.02 -6.23
C ASN A 181 13.91 -6.18 -6.57
N LYS A 182 15.10 -6.23 -5.94
CA LYS A 182 16.04 -7.35 -6.09
C LYS A 182 15.52 -8.61 -5.40
N VAL A 183 14.92 -8.48 -4.21
CA VAL A 183 14.35 -9.63 -3.51
C VAL A 183 13.14 -10.16 -4.28
N PHE A 184 12.14 -9.33 -4.55
CA PHE A 184 10.86 -9.74 -5.13
C PHE A 184 10.85 -9.73 -6.67
N PHE A 185 11.93 -10.20 -7.30
CA PHE A 185 12.07 -10.15 -8.76
C PHE A 185 10.94 -10.89 -9.49
N SER A 186 10.70 -12.16 -9.17
CA SER A 186 9.70 -13.00 -9.82
C SER A 186 8.28 -12.53 -9.50
N THR A 187 8.05 -12.05 -8.29
CA THR A 187 6.78 -11.47 -7.84
C THR A 187 6.47 -10.16 -8.58
N ASN A 188 7.49 -9.34 -8.86
CA ASN A 188 7.35 -8.12 -9.66
C ASN A 188 6.97 -8.45 -11.11
N GLU A 189 7.53 -9.50 -11.69
CA GLU A 189 7.17 -9.93 -13.05
C GLU A 189 5.75 -10.52 -13.10
N TRP A 190 5.35 -11.30 -12.09
CA TRP A 190 3.95 -11.73 -11.94
C TRP A 190 2.99 -10.54 -11.83
N LYS A 191 3.35 -9.52 -11.03
CA LYS A 191 2.54 -8.31 -10.91
C LYS A 191 2.30 -7.67 -12.28
N LYS A 192 3.36 -7.48 -13.08
CA LYS A 192 3.25 -6.83 -14.40
C LYS A 192 2.45 -7.67 -15.41
N SER A 193 2.73 -8.97 -15.46
CA SER A 193 2.20 -9.88 -16.48
C SER A 193 0.79 -10.40 -16.17
N CYS A 194 0.40 -10.42 -14.89
CA CYS A 194 -0.89 -10.96 -14.46
C CYS A 194 -1.75 -9.88 -13.78
N LEU A 195 -1.31 -9.37 -12.62
CA LEU A 195 -2.13 -8.46 -11.81
C LEU A 195 -2.46 -7.16 -12.55
N ASP A 196 -1.46 -6.51 -13.12
CA ASP A 196 -1.60 -5.20 -13.77
C ASP A 196 -2.51 -5.29 -15.00
N LEU A 197 -2.45 -6.38 -15.76
CA LEU A 197 -3.35 -6.61 -16.90
C LEU A 197 -4.81 -6.75 -16.45
N GLN A 198 -5.05 -7.51 -15.38
CA GLN A 198 -6.39 -7.67 -14.81
C GLN A 198 -6.94 -6.32 -14.32
N ILE A 199 -6.13 -5.54 -13.60
CA ILE A 199 -6.53 -4.19 -13.16
C ILE A 199 -6.89 -3.30 -14.35
N VAL A 200 -6.03 -3.23 -15.37
CA VAL A 200 -6.22 -2.35 -16.53
C VAL A 200 -7.53 -2.63 -17.27
N SER A 201 -7.98 -3.89 -17.29
CA SER A 201 -9.24 -4.28 -17.93
C SER A 201 -10.50 -3.76 -17.21
N LYS A 202 -10.39 -3.36 -15.94
CA LYS A 202 -11.51 -2.87 -15.11
C LYS A 202 -11.53 -1.36 -14.89
N LEU A 203 -10.59 -0.62 -15.48
CA LEU A 203 -10.47 0.81 -15.25
C LEU A 203 -11.58 1.61 -15.93
N ASP A 204 -12.10 2.62 -15.23
CA ASP A 204 -12.95 3.63 -15.83
C ASP A 204 -12.17 4.42 -16.91
N LYS A 205 -12.85 4.74 -18.01
CA LYS A 205 -12.23 5.41 -19.17
C LYS A 205 -11.56 6.73 -18.79
N GLU A 206 -12.22 7.57 -17.99
CA GLU A 206 -11.65 8.87 -17.59
C GLU A 206 -10.45 8.69 -16.68
N ILE A 207 -10.49 7.69 -15.78
CA ILE A 207 -9.35 7.37 -14.90
C ILE A 207 -8.16 6.88 -15.72
N LYS A 208 -8.41 6.03 -16.73
CA LYS A 208 -7.37 5.56 -17.67
C LYS A 208 -6.74 6.73 -18.43
N GLU A 209 -7.56 7.63 -18.97
CA GLU A 209 -7.09 8.82 -19.67
C GLU A 209 -6.29 9.76 -18.76
N TYR A 210 -6.77 9.99 -17.53
CA TYR A 210 -6.06 10.76 -16.52
C TYR A 210 -4.70 10.13 -16.18
N SER A 211 -4.68 8.83 -15.93
CA SER A 211 -3.48 8.05 -15.63
C SER A 211 -2.42 8.16 -16.73
N ASN A 212 -2.82 8.13 -18.00
CA ASN A 212 -1.91 8.23 -19.14
C ASN A 212 -1.28 9.63 -19.28
N ARG A 213 -1.94 10.69 -18.77
CA ARG A 213 -1.42 12.06 -18.81
C ARG A 213 -0.50 12.38 -17.64
N ILE A 214 -0.60 11.65 -16.53
CA ILE A 214 0.23 11.84 -15.35
C ILE A 214 1.53 11.06 -15.52
N ALA A 215 2.63 11.78 -15.74
CA ALA A 215 3.96 11.20 -15.73
C ALA A 215 4.25 10.57 -14.36
N THR A 216 4.68 9.31 -14.36
CA THR A 216 5.30 8.71 -13.18
C THR A 216 6.63 9.42 -12.92
N LYS A 217 6.98 9.55 -11.65
CA LYS A 217 8.26 10.14 -11.27
C LYS A 217 9.21 9.05 -10.83
N ASP A 218 10.48 9.26 -11.14
CA ASP A 218 11.54 8.47 -10.54
C ASP A 218 11.47 8.61 -9.01
N VAL A 219 11.55 7.48 -8.33
CA VAL A 219 11.49 7.34 -6.88
C VAL A 219 12.43 8.34 -6.18
N THR A 220 13.64 8.55 -6.71
CA THR A 220 14.65 9.49 -6.19
C THR A 220 14.26 10.96 -6.35
N LYS A 221 13.46 11.31 -7.37
CA LYS A 221 12.98 12.69 -7.64
C LYS A 221 11.74 13.05 -6.82
N VAL A 222 11.02 12.05 -6.30
CA VAL A 222 9.83 12.27 -5.46
C VAL A 222 10.24 12.61 -4.01
N GLN A 223 11.30 11.96 -3.50
CA GLN A 223 11.79 12.13 -2.14
C GLN A 223 12.13 13.59 -1.77
N SER A 224 12.79 14.34 -2.67
CA SER A 224 13.22 15.73 -2.42
C SER A 224 12.06 16.71 -2.21
N ASN A 225 10.87 16.38 -2.74
CA ASN A 225 9.68 17.23 -2.63
C ASN A 225 8.84 16.91 -1.37
N TRP A 226 9.07 15.78 -0.72
CA TRP A 226 8.28 15.29 0.42
C TRP A 226 8.72 15.85 1.77
N SER A 227 10.04 15.90 1.99
CA SER A 227 10.67 16.45 3.22
C SER A 227 10.24 17.89 3.51
N ASN A 228 9.87 18.66 2.48
CA ASN A 228 9.41 20.04 2.61
C ASN A 228 7.89 20.20 2.78
N LYS A 229 7.07 19.20 2.42
CA LYS A 229 5.59 19.32 2.40
C LYS A 229 4.88 18.83 3.67
N PHE A 230 5.52 17.94 4.44
CA PHE A 230 4.90 17.32 5.63
C PHE A 230 5.72 17.49 6.91
N SER A 231 6.78 18.31 6.87
CA SER A 231 7.47 18.84 8.04
C SER A 231 6.61 19.96 8.66
N SER A 232 5.56 19.58 9.37
CA SER A 232 5.06 20.44 10.44
C SER A 232 6.17 20.55 11.48
N GLY A 233 6.54 21.77 11.87
CA GLY A 233 7.62 22.08 12.82
C GLY A 233 7.43 21.43 14.20
N GLY A 234 7.75 20.14 14.29
CA GLY A 234 7.80 19.40 15.54
C GLY A 234 9.09 19.71 16.27
N LYS A 235 8.96 20.24 17.48
CA LYS A 235 10.03 20.27 18.49
C LYS A 235 10.76 18.92 18.47
N LYS A 236 12.09 18.98 18.47
CA LYS A 236 12.95 17.82 18.74
C LYS A 236 12.43 17.12 19.99
N ILE A 237 11.84 15.93 19.80
CA ILE A 237 11.65 14.99 20.89
C ILE A 237 13.06 14.42 21.15
N GLY A 238 13.54 14.61 22.37
CA GLY A 238 14.87 14.21 22.81
C GLY A 238 15.13 12.74 22.55
N SER A 239 16.40 12.43 22.27
CA SER A 239 16.92 11.08 22.13
C SER A 239 16.48 10.20 23.31
N ILE A 240 15.86 9.05 23.01
CA ILE A 240 15.56 7.98 23.97
C ILE A 240 16.82 7.17 24.31
N PHE A 241 17.93 7.41 23.62
CA PHE A 241 19.25 6.98 24.07
C PHE A 241 19.88 8.16 24.80
N GLY A 242 19.95 8.04 26.12
CA GLY A 242 20.64 9.00 26.97
C GLY A 242 22.04 9.23 26.46
N ASP A 243 22.45 10.50 26.47
CA ASP A 243 23.84 10.87 26.30
C ASP A 243 24.59 10.32 27.52
N ASP A 244 25.34 9.24 27.34
CA ASP A 244 26.32 8.79 28.32
C ASP A 244 27.44 9.83 28.39
N ASN A 245 27.48 10.57 29.49
CA ASN A 245 28.69 11.15 30.11
C ASN A 245 28.44 11.45 31.58
#